data_AF-A0A1V4CDN2-F1
#
_entry.id   AF-A0A1V4CDN2-F1
#
_cell.length_a   1.000
_cell.length_b   1.000
_cell.length_c   1.000
_cell.angle_alpha   90.00
_cell.angle_beta   90.00
_cell.angle_gamma   90.00
#
_symmetry.space_group_name_H-M   'P 1'
#
loop_
_entity.id
_entity.type
_entity.pdbx_description
1 polymer ?
#
loop_
_entity_poly.entity_id
_entity_poly.type
_entity_poly.pdbx_seq_one_letter_code
_entity_poly.pdbx_strand_id
1 'polypeptide(L)'
;MNASRTPPARPVSGTLMDLQDTLVAIRSGAYLSIAADEALLRRLPPGNWLAGSIPYFMAQDGGETSRQKLFVTELPTHAGTPQLRWYDAASLHRVALDAPAHGLTVLIVPAFSDVHSRFAREAPAFEDMYMKPLVGWIAGVHLDDLGQAAPVVANGQTLVFSHDKALAVHIPLPESIYPRIDILNLFQPGGGDAIRFPSTGFSAQECFVNGQLVNLAQYLAQKGIDTRLPLVADYSGAMINVSFKAVDAAAGRVDFYAPVFDDVEYRIAEPVPDYARSFAQSLPGDALGARWSCNCILNYLYGGLEGQRTGPITGPMTFGEIAYQLLNQTMVYVNLEKL
;
A
#
# COMPACT_ATOMS: atom_id res chain seq x y z
N MET A 1 23.40 -7.27 38.71
CA MET A 1 23.36 -7.81 37.33
C MET A 1 22.48 -6.87 36.52
N ASN A 2 23.06 -5.85 35.89
CA ASN A 2 22.33 -4.97 35.00
C ASN A 2 22.30 -5.64 33.63
N ALA A 3 21.12 -6.14 33.24
CA ALA A 3 20.88 -6.56 31.87
C ALA A 3 21.12 -5.34 30.97
N SER A 4 22.19 -5.38 30.19
CA SER A 4 22.44 -4.45 29.11
C SER A 4 21.29 -4.59 28.12
N ARG A 5 20.29 -3.71 28.23
CA ARG A 5 19.31 -3.50 27.17
C ARG A 5 20.06 -2.95 25.98
N THR A 6 20.32 -3.80 25.01
CA THR A 6 20.69 -3.37 23.65
C THR A 6 19.67 -2.31 23.23
N PRO A 7 20.08 -1.10 22.81
CA PRO A 7 19.13 -0.13 22.31
C PRO A 7 18.34 -0.76 21.16
N PRO A 8 17.02 -0.49 21.04
CA PRO A 8 16.24 -1.01 19.92
C PRO A 8 16.95 -0.61 18.62
N ALA A 9 17.15 -1.58 17.73
CA ALA A 9 17.71 -1.33 16.41
C ALA A 9 16.91 -0.18 15.77
N ARG A 10 17.62 0.79 15.17
CA ARG A 10 16.96 1.90 14.47
C ARG A 10 15.95 1.33 13.47
N PRO A 11 14.76 1.92 13.35
CA PRO A 11 13.77 1.48 12.38
C PRO A 11 14.38 1.45 10.99
N VAL A 12 14.16 0.36 10.28
CA VAL A 12 14.88 0.03 9.04
C VAL A 12 14.34 0.87 7.88
N SER A 13 13.02 1.02 7.79
CA SER A 13 12.29 1.60 6.64
C SER A 13 11.55 2.93 6.91
N GLY A 14 11.73 3.52 8.09
CA GLY A 14 11.09 4.79 8.50
C GLY A 14 10.71 4.80 9.98
N THR A 15 10.46 5.98 10.55
CA THR A 15 10.19 6.15 11.99
C THR A 15 8.92 6.96 12.22
N LEU A 16 8.14 6.59 13.25
CA LEU A 16 7.01 7.40 13.71
C LEU A 16 7.52 8.51 14.64
N MET A 17 7.38 9.76 14.21
CA MET A 17 7.93 10.95 14.83
C MET A 17 6.82 11.89 15.32
N ASP A 18 7.14 12.73 16.29
CA ASP A 18 6.30 13.89 16.58
C ASP A 18 6.49 15.00 15.55
N LEU A 19 5.70 16.07 15.65
CA LEU A 19 5.80 17.20 14.74
C LEU A 19 7.18 17.88 14.80
N GLN A 20 7.75 18.09 15.98
CA GLN A 20 8.99 18.86 16.12
C GLN A 20 10.17 18.12 15.47
N ASP A 21 10.27 16.81 15.68
CA ASP A 21 11.26 15.96 15.05
C ASP A 21 11.07 15.92 13.53
N THR A 22 9.83 15.86 13.06
CA THR A 22 9.52 15.93 11.63
C THR A 22 9.97 17.27 11.01
N LEU A 23 9.80 18.38 11.73
CA LEU A 23 10.28 19.69 11.28
C LEU A 23 11.82 19.74 11.20
N VAL A 24 12.53 19.04 12.09
CA VAL A 24 13.99 18.89 12.00
C VAL A 24 14.37 18.10 10.75
N ALA A 25 13.69 16.97 10.49
CA ALA A 25 13.93 16.16 9.30
C ALA A 25 13.72 16.96 8.01
N ILE A 26 12.65 17.76 7.91
CA ILE A 26 12.39 18.62 6.74
C ILE A 26 13.50 19.66 6.56
N ARG A 27 13.94 20.31 7.65
CA ARG A 27 15.02 21.32 7.60
C ARG A 27 16.38 20.75 7.20
N SER A 28 16.60 19.44 7.33
CA SER A 28 17.83 18.80 6.86
C SER A 28 18.01 18.89 5.33
N GLY A 29 16.92 19.15 4.59
CA GLY A 29 16.91 19.16 3.12
C GLY A 29 16.79 17.77 2.49
N ALA A 30 16.75 16.70 3.30
CA ALA A 30 16.52 15.34 2.84
C ALA A 30 15.19 15.21 2.07
N TYR A 31 15.15 14.26 1.13
CA TYR A 31 13.92 13.89 0.46
C TYR A 31 13.13 12.92 1.34
N LEU A 32 11.88 13.23 1.65
CA LEU A 32 11.07 12.46 2.61
C LEU A 32 9.75 11.97 2.00
N SER A 33 9.36 10.75 2.34
CA SER A 33 7.99 10.24 2.20
C SER A 33 7.31 10.32 3.57
N ILE A 34 6.19 11.03 3.66
CA ILE A 34 5.52 11.32 4.93
C ILE A 34 4.07 10.78 4.93
N ALA A 35 3.68 10.12 5.99
CA ALA A 35 2.32 9.61 6.21
C ALA A 35 1.79 10.12 7.55
N ALA A 36 0.63 10.78 7.56
CA ALA A 36 0.02 11.33 8.79
C ALA A 36 -1.46 11.65 8.61
N ASP A 37 -2.14 12.04 9.69
CA ASP A 37 -3.45 12.71 9.57
C ASP A 37 -3.31 14.05 8.81
N GLU A 38 -4.32 14.41 7.99
CA GLU A 38 -4.30 15.63 7.17
C GLU A 38 -4.06 16.90 8.00
N ALA A 39 -4.62 16.99 9.21
CA ALA A 39 -4.45 18.14 10.09
C ALA A 39 -2.97 18.37 10.46
N LEU A 40 -2.15 17.31 10.53
CA LEU A 40 -0.71 17.42 10.74
C LEU A 40 0.03 17.78 9.46
N LEU A 41 -0.32 17.17 8.32
CA LEU A 41 0.32 17.46 7.03
C LEU A 41 0.22 18.95 6.69
N ARG A 42 -0.92 19.58 6.98
CA ARG A 42 -1.14 21.02 6.75
C ARG A 42 -0.30 21.94 7.63
N ARG A 43 0.36 21.41 8.67
CA ARG A 43 1.26 22.16 9.57
C ARG A 43 2.72 22.09 9.13
N LEU A 44 3.04 21.29 8.11
CA LEU A 44 4.41 21.12 7.63
C LEU A 44 4.85 22.32 6.78
N PRO A 45 6.09 22.82 6.96
CA PRO A 45 6.65 23.88 6.13
C PRO A 45 7.05 23.33 4.75
N PRO A 46 7.37 24.22 3.79
CA PRO A 46 7.93 23.80 2.51
C PRO A 46 9.18 22.94 2.68
N GLY A 47 9.36 21.95 1.81
CA GLY A 47 10.52 21.06 1.82
C GLY A 47 10.47 20.01 0.72
N ASN A 48 11.49 19.14 0.70
CA ASN A 48 11.60 18.06 -0.27
C ASN A 48 10.80 16.84 0.18
N TRP A 49 9.46 16.91 0.15
CA TRP A 49 8.64 15.79 0.60
C TRP A 49 7.39 15.57 -0.25
N LEU A 50 7.03 14.31 -0.43
CA LEU A 50 5.68 13.90 -0.81
C LEU A 50 4.98 13.32 0.41
N ALA A 51 3.69 13.56 0.55
CA ALA A 51 2.92 13.04 1.66
C ALA A 51 1.54 12.54 1.26
N GLY A 52 0.99 11.64 2.06
CA GLY A 52 -0.39 11.19 1.96
C GLY A 52 -1.05 11.12 3.32
N SER A 53 -2.37 11.27 3.38
CA SER A 53 -3.11 11.08 4.62
C SER A 53 -3.21 9.60 4.97
N ILE A 54 -2.90 9.25 6.22
CA ILE A 54 -3.22 7.96 6.85
C ILE A 54 -2.86 8.03 8.35
N PRO A 55 -3.75 7.63 9.30
CA PRO A 55 -3.46 7.68 10.73
C PRO A 55 -3.13 6.30 11.34
N TYR A 56 -2.67 5.33 10.55
CA TYR A 56 -2.36 3.97 11.00
C TYR A 56 -0.92 3.59 10.64
N PHE A 57 -0.19 2.99 11.59
CA PHE A 57 1.24 2.73 11.43
C PHE A 57 1.65 1.40 12.05
N MET A 58 2.63 0.73 11.44
CA MET A 58 3.56 -0.16 12.15
C MET A 58 4.77 0.68 12.57
N ALA A 59 4.82 1.08 13.84
CA ALA A 59 5.87 1.93 14.39
C ALA A 59 6.98 1.12 15.06
N GLN A 60 8.02 1.82 15.53
CA GLN A 60 9.15 1.22 16.26
C GLN A 60 8.74 0.41 17.50
N ASP A 61 7.64 0.79 18.15
CA ASP A 61 7.15 0.17 19.38
C ASP A 61 5.97 -0.79 19.14
N GLY A 62 5.53 -0.95 17.88
CA GLY A 62 4.38 -1.77 17.48
C GLY A 62 3.36 -1.02 16.64
N GLY A 63 2.24 -1.67 16.35
CA GLY A 63 1.13 -1.04 15.66
C GLY A 63 0.55 0.11 16.48
N GLU A 64 0.34 1.26 15.84
CA GLU A 64 -0.18 2.48 16.47
C GLU A 64 -1.17 3.18 15.54
N THR A 65 -2.37 3.46 16.04
CA THR A 65 -3.31 4.42 15.44
C THR A 65 -3.07 5.81 16.04
N SER A 66 -2.71 6.80 15.23
CA SER A 66 -2.36 8.14 15.72
C SER A 66 -2.72 9.26 14.75
N ARG A 67 -3.32 10.33 15.29
CA ARG A 67 -3.52 11.62 14.60
C ARG A 67 -2.57 12.71 15.07
N GLN A 68 -1.60 12.36 15.91
CA GLN A 68 -0.68 13.32 16.55
C GLN A 68 0.78 13.12 16.14
N LYS A 69 1.08 12.05 15.40
CA LYS A 69 2.41 11.70 14.91
C LYS A 69 2.44 11.58 13.39
N LEU A 70 3.65 11.66 12.84
CA LEU A 70 3.92 11.53 11.42
C LEU A 70 4.92 10.40 11.21
N PHE A 71 4.62 9.48 10.31
CA PHE A 71 5.57 8.47 9.89
C PHE A 71 6.44 9.05 8.78
N VAL A 72 7.76 9.07 9.01
CA VAL A 72 8.73 9.72 8.14
C VAL A 72 9.74 8.67 7.65
N THR A 73 9.83 8.55 6.32
CA THR A 73 10.84 7.74 5.64
C THR A 73 11.74 8.65 4.82
N GLU A 74 13.04 8.59 5.05
CA GLU A 74 14.04 9.25 4.19
C GLU A 74 14.21 8.45 2.89
N LEU A 75 14.12 9.14 1.76
CA LEU A 75 14.23 8.56 0.43
C LEU A 75 15.69 8.59 -0.05
N PRO A 76 16.14 7.57 -0.79
CA PRO A 76 17.51 7.51 -1.26
C PRO A 76 17.84 8.66 -2.21
N THR A 77 19.00 9.29 -2.02
CA THR A 77 19.50 10.39 -2.86
C THR A 77 20.95 10.11 -3.27
N HIS A 78 21.14 9.08 -4.10
CA HIS A 78 22.47 8.61 -4.50
C HIS A 78 22.97 9.27 -5.80
N ALA A 79 22.08 9.51 -6.75
CA ALA A 79 22.40 10.12 -8.04
C ALA A 79 21.30 11.08 -8.46
N GLY A 80 21.69 12.22 -9.04
CA GLY A 80 20.74 13.21 -9.52
C GLY A 80 19.85 13.80 -8.42
N THR A 81 18.85 14.58 -8.85
CA THR A 81 17.89 15.22 -7.96
C THR A 81 16.52 14.55 -8.15
N PRO A 82 15.92 13.98 -7.10
CA PRO A 82 14.58 13.42 -7.22
C PRO A 82 13.57 14.46 -7.69
N GLN A 83 12.63 14.04 -8.54
CA GLN A 83 11.63 14.93 -9.15
C GLN A 83 10.24 14.58 -8.67
N LEU A 84 9.54 15.56 -8.08
CA LEU A 84 8.14 15.40 -7.72
C LEU A 84 7.26 15.75 -8.92
N ARG A 85 6.31 14.88 -9.25
CA ARG A 85 5.39 15.08 -10.39
C ARG A 85 3.98 14.65 -10.04
N TRP A 86 3.03 15.53 -10.37
CA TRP A 86 1.60 15.26 -10.27
C TRP A 86 1.09 14.47 -11.48
N TYR A 87 0.18 13.55 -11.22
CA TYR A 87 -0.54 12.78 -12.23
C TYR A 87 -2.04 12.81 -11.93
N ASP A 88 -2.81 13.22 -12.92
CA ASP A 88 -4.27 13.08 -12.93
C ASP A 88 -4.70 11.89 -13.80
N ALA A 89 -6.01 11.67 -13.87
CA ALA A 89 -6.63 10.65 -14.70
C ALA A 89 -6.15 10.62 -16.17
N ALA A 90 -5.79 11.78 -16.74
CA ALA A 90 -5.38 11.88 -18.15
C ALA A 90 -3.89 11.63 -18.35
N SER A 91 -3.06 11.88 -17.32
CA SER A 91 -1.61 11.78 -17.38
C SER A 91 -1.03 10.55 -16.68
N LEU A 92 -1.82 9.84 -15.87
CA LEU A 92 -1.37 8.71 -15.05
C LEU A 92 -0.66 7.61 -15.84
N HIS A 93 -1.09 7.34 -17.08
CA HIS A 93 -0.45 6.37 -17.98
C HIS A 93 1.04 6.65 -18.26
N ARG A 94 1.51 7.87 -17.98
CA ARG A 94 2.91 8.28 -18.15
C ARG A 94 3.79 8.00 -16.94
N VAL A 95 3.25 7.55 -15.80
CA VAL A 95 4.01 7.45 -14.54
C VAL A 95 5.29 6.63 -14.66
N ALA A 96 5.25 5.52 -15.41
CA ALA A 96 6.44 4.73 -15.70
C ALA A 96 7.30 5.40 -16.79
N LEU A 97 6.72 5.92 -17.88
CA LEU A 97 7.47 6.63 -18.92
C LEU A 97 8.32 7.79 -18.38
N ASP A 98 7.78 8.53 -17.43
CA ASP A 98 8.43 9.68 -16.80
C ASP A 98 9.42 9.27 -15.68
N ALA A 99 9.41 8.00 -15.25
CA ALA A 99 10.37 7.48 -14.28
C ALA A 99 11.79 7.35 -14.89
N PRO A 100 12.84 7.48 -14.07
CA PRO A 100 14.23 7.40 -14.51
C PRO A 100 14.53 6.04 -15.14
N ALA A 101 15.49 6.01 -16.07
CA ALA A 101 15.96 4.76 -16.68
C ALA A 101 16.56 3.80 -15.63
N HIS A 102 17.33 4.35 -14.68
CA HIS A 102 17.84 3.65 -13.51
C HIS A 102 17.39 4.40 -12.26
N GLY A 103 16.49 3.79 -11.49
CA GLY A 103 15.96 4.44 -10.31
C GLY A 103 14.75 3.76 -9.71
N LEU A 104 14.10 4.50 -8.82
CA LEU A 104 12.90 4.10 -8.09
C LEU A 104 11.85 5.20 -8.19
N THR A 105 10.59 4.85 -8.41
CA THR A 105 9.47 5.76 -8.24
C THR A 105 8.69 5.39 -6.98
N VAL A 106 8.37 6.39 -6.15
CA VAL A 106 7.41 6.25 -5.04
C VAL A 106 6.17 7.07 -5.38
N LEU A 107 5.00 6.42 -5.44
CA LEU A 107 3.71 7.01 -5.83
C LEU A 107 2.74 7.02 -4.64
N ILE A 108 2.04 8.14 -4.42
CA ILE A 108 0.92 8.20 -3.48
C ILE A 108 -0.34 8.59 -4.23
N VAL A 109 -1.42 7.83 -4.04
CA VAL A 109 -2.70 8.02 -4.73
C VAL A 109 -3.82 8.22 -3.70
N PRO A 110 -4.71 9.22 -3.82
CA PRO A 110 -5.81 9.40 -2.87
C PRO A 110 -6.89 8.32 -3.07
N ALA A 111 -7.24 7.56 -2.03
CA ALA A 111 -8.26 6.50 -2.16
C ALA A 111 -9.59 7.06 -2.65
N PHE A 112 -10.33 6.20 -3.36
CA PHE A 112 -11.68 6.45 -3.91
C PHE A 112 -11.80 7.61 -4.92
N SER A 113 -10.69 8.19 -5.36
CA SER A 113 -10.65 9.15 -6.48
C SER A 113 -10.74 8.47 -7.86
N ASP A 114 -11.00 9.24 -8.91
CA ASP A 114 -10.94 8.73 -10.30
C ASP A 114 -9.53 8.25 -10.66
N VAL A 115 -8.48 8.97 -10.22
CA VAL A 115 -7.08 8.56 -10.45
C VAL A 115 -6.78 7.22 -9.77
N HIS A 116 -7.31 6.95 -8.57
CA HIS A 116 -7.19 5.63 -7.94
C HIS A 116 -7.90 4.53 -8.73
N SER A 117 -9.14 4.79 -9.16
CA SER A 117 -9.92 3.82 -9.93
C SER A 117 -9.28 3.49 -11.28
N ARG A 118 -8.69 4.48 -11.95
CA ARG A 118 -7.93 4.27 -13.19
C ARG A 118 -6.63 3.52 -12.94
N PHE A 119 -5.83 3.93 -11.94
CA PHE A 119 -4.60 3.22 -11.60
C PHE A 119 -4.86 1.73 -11.38
N ALA A 120 -5.84 1.39 -10.55
CA ALA A 120 -6.14 0.01 -10.22
C ALA A 120 -6.56 -0.87 -11.41
N ARG A 121 -7.20 -0.29 -12.43
CA ARG A 121 -7.69 -1.01 -13.62
C ARG A 121 -6.70 -1.01 -14.77
N GLU A 122 -5.98 0.08 -14.95
CA GLU A 122 -5.23 0.37 -16.17
C GLU A 122 -3.71 0.22 -15.98
N ALA A 123 -3.19 0.30 -14.75
CA ALA A 123 -1.74 0.25 -14.49
C ALA A 123 -1.01 -0.96 -15.10
N PRO A 124 -1.55 -2.19 -15.08
CA PRO A 124 -0.90 -3.34 -15.72
C PRO A 124 -0.64 -3.15 -17.23
N ALA A 125 -1.41 -2.29 -17.89
CA ALA A 125 -1.31 -2.02 -19.32
C ALA A 125 -0.50 -0.74 -19.64
N PHE A 126 -0.01 -0.02 -18.64
CA PHE A 126 0.81 1.17 -18.88
C PHE A 126 2.17 0.79 -19.49
N GLU A 127 2.61 1.60 -20.45
CA GLU A 127 3.91 1.43 -21.10
C GLU A 127 5.05 1.52 -20.06
N ASP A 128 6.04 0.65 -20.19
CA ASP A 128 7.18 0.49 -19.27
C ASP A 128 6.84 0.14 -17.81
N MET A 129 5.58 -0.18 -17.47
CA MET A 129 5.17 -0.41 -16.08
C MET A 129 6.08 -1.42 -15.37
N TYR A 130 6.32 -2.58 -15.96
CA TYR A 130 7.15 -3.63 -15.38
C TYR A 130 8.65 -3.50 -15.68
N MET A 131 9.05 -2.44 -16.40
CA MET A 131 10.44 -2.16 -16.75
C MET A 131 11.10 -1.20 -15.76
N LYS A 132 10.31 -0.37 -15.06
CA LYS A 132 10.81 0.68 -14.19
C LYS A 132 10.27 0.51 -12.76
N PRO A 133 11.13 0.29 -11.76
CA PRO A 133 10.71 0.05 -10.39
C PRO A 133 9.77 1.14 -9.85
N LEU A 134 8.55 0.74 -9.51
CA LEU A 134 7.51 1.62 -8.99
C LEU A 134 6.89 0.99 -7.76
N VAL A 135 7.01 1.69 -6.64
CA VAL A 135 6.30 1.38 -5.39
C VAL A 135 5.45 2.55 -4.95
N GLY A 136 4.64 2.35 -3.91
CA GLY A 136 3.76 3.39 -3.45
C GLY A 136 2.65 2.88 -2.56
N TRP A 137 1.68 3.74 -2.28
CA TRP A 137 0.54 3.39 -1.46
C TRP A 137 -0.66 4.30 -1.72
N ILE A 138 -1.82 3.80 -1.31
CA ILE A 138 -3.09 4.51 -1.41
C ILE A 138 -3.35 5.23 -0.09
N ALA A 139 -3.43 6.56 -0.15
CA ALA A 139 -3.75 7.41 0.98
C ALA A 139 -5.20 7.17 1.45
N GLY A 140 -5.40 7.21 2.76
CA GLY A 140 -6.66 6.95 3.42
C GLY A 140 -7.02 8.01 4.46
N VAL A 141 -8.05 7.73 5.22
CA VAL A 141 -8.48 8.50 6.38
C VAL A 141 -8.66 7.56 7.56
N HIS A 142 -8.95 8.07 8.75
CA HIS A 142 -9.41 7.21 9.83
C HIS A 142 -10.72 6.54 9.41
N LEU A 143 -10.94 5.29 9.82
CA LEU A 143 -12.12 4.53 9.43
C LEU A 143 -13.44 5.17 9.89
N ASP A 144 -13.43 5.84 11.05
CA ASP A 144 -14.59 6.61 11.53
C ASP A 144 -14.97 7.78 10.60
N ASP A 145 -14.02 8.27 9.79
CA ASP A 145 -14.22 9.37 8.84
C ASP A 145 -14.54 8.86 7.43
N LEU A 146 -14.64 7.55 7.23
CA LEU A 146 -14.87 6.94 5.92
C LEU A 146 -16.22 7.42 5.36
N GLY A 147 -16.19 7.98 4.15
CA GLY A 147 -17.37 8.58 3.52
C GLY A 147 -17.70 10.00 3.99
N GLN A 148 -16.96 10.53 4.98
CA GLN A 148 -17.12 11.89 5.50
C GLN A 148 -15.94 12.79 5.10
N ALA A 149 -14.73 12.23 5.04
CA ALA A 149 -13.52 12.93 4.62
C ALA A 149 -12.90 12.26 3.37
N ALA A 150 -12.30 13.08 2.51
CA ALA A 150 -11.57 12.61 1.35
C ALA A 150 -10.07 12.50 1.68
N PRO A 151 -9.41 11.36 1.39
CA PRO A 151 -7.96 11.25 1.51
C PRO A 151 -7.24 12.34 0.71
N VAL A 152 -6.07 12.74 1.17
CA VAL A 152 -5.28 13.81 0.56
C VAL A 152 -3.86 13.35 0.26
N VAL A 153 -3.32 13.85 -0.84
CA VAL A 153 -1.92 13.76 -1.22
C VAL A 153 -1.35 15.18 -1.29
N ALA A 154 -0.11 15.37 -0.85
CA ALA A 154 0.48 16.70 -0.70
C ALA A 154 1.93 16.76 -1.22
N ASN A 155 2.23 17.86 -1.90
CA ASN A 155 3.57 18.18 -2.42
C ASN A 155 4.22 19.25 -1.54
N GLY A 156 5.29 18.89 -0.85
CA GLY A 156 6.01 19.77 0.06
C GLY A 156 6.76 20.92 -0.57
N GLN A 157 7.12 20.83 -1.84
CA GLN A 157 7.84 21.90 -2.53
C GLN A 157 6.90 23.07 -2.86
N THR A 158 5.63 22.76 -3.11
CA THR A 158 4.60 23.72 -3.54
C THR A 158 3.54 23.99 -2.48
N LEU A 159 3.48 23.16 -1.43
CA LEU A 159 2.40 23.11 -0.43
C LEU A 159 1.00 22.92 -1.06
N VAL A 160 0.94 22.30 -2.24
CA VAL A 160 -0.32 21.93 -2.89
C VAL A 160 -0.82 20.60 -2.33
N PHE A 161 -2.11 20.57 -2.01
CA PHE A 161 -2.86 19.41 -1.53
C PHE A 161 -3.89 19.04 -2.58
N SER A 162 -4.05 17.75 -2.87
CA SER A 162 -5.01 17.23 -3.84
C SER A 162 -5.70 15.97 -3.31
N HIS A 163 -6.98 15.85 -3.65
CA HIS A 163 -7.82 14.69 -3.32
C HIS A 163 -8.13 13.84 -4.56
N ASP A 164 -7.63 14.25 -5.72
CA ASP A 164 -8.00 13.72 -7.05
C ASP A 164 -6.80 13.49 -7.98
N LYS A 165 -5.59 13.81 -7.55
CA LYS A 165 -4.33 13.58 -8.27
C LYS A 165 -3.38 12.74 -7.45
N ALA A 166 -2.65 11.86 -8.13
CA ALA A 166 -1.54 11.14 -7.57
C ALA A 166 -0.26 11.99 -7.60
N LEU A 167 0.63 11.79 -6.64
CA LEU A 167 1.94 12.43 -6.60
C LEU A 167 3.01 11.36 -6.59
N ALA A 168 3.91 11.43 -7.56
CA ALA A 168 5.11 10.61 -7.58
C ALA A 168 6.33 11.43 -7.17
N VAL A 169 7.31 10.75 -6.57
CA VAL A 169 8.71 11.17 -6.59
C VAL A 169 9.50 10.17 -7.42
N HIS A 170 10.15 10.68 -8.46
CA HIS A 170 11.03 9.93 -9.34
C HIS A 170 12.46 10.09 -8.84
N ILE A 171 13.08 9.00 -8.39
CA ILE A 171 14.37 8.99 -7.71
C ILE A 171 15.40 8.33 -8.63
N PRO A 172 16.30 9.09 -9.27
CA PRO A 172 17.39 8.48 -10.01
C PRO A 172 18.34 7.75 -9.06
N LEU A 173 18.85 6.60 -9.49
CA LEU A 173 19.85 5.82 -8.77
C LEU A 173 21.06 5.59 -9.70
N PRO A 174 22.28 5.45 -9.14
CA PRO A 174 23.43 4.99 -9.90
C PRO A 174 23.15 3.63 -10.54
N GLU A 175 23.72 3.37 -11.71
CA GLU A 175 23.63 2.07 -12.39
C GLU A 175 24.18 0.90 -11.55
N SER A 176 24.99 1.19 -10.52
CA SER A 176 25.51 0.19 -9.58
C SER A 176 24.53 -0.17 -8.46
N ILE A 177 23.33 0.43 -8.43
CA ILE A 177 22.31 0.20 -7.39
C ILE A 177 20.99 -0.23 -8.04
N TYR A 178 20.47 -1.37 -7.60
CA TYR A 178 19.17 -1.89 -8.01
C TYR A 178 18.17 -1.84 -6.85
N PRO A 179 17.00 -1.21 -7.01
CA PRO A 179 15.94 -1.28 -6.02
C PRO A 179 15.14 -2.57 -6.19
N ARG A 180 15.44 -3.56 -5.35
CA ARG A 180 14.69 -4.80 -5.29
C ARG A 180 13.38 -4.57 -4.55
N ILE A 181 12.26 -4.78 -5.23
CA ILE A 181 10.91 -4.68 -4.67
C ILE A 181 10.47 -6.08 -4.26
N ASP A 182 10.07 -6.22 -3.01
CA ASP A 182 9.55 -7.46 -2.46
C ASP A 182 8.11 -7.25 -1.99
N ILE A 183 7.24 -8.22 -2.31
CA ILE A 183 5.84 -8.25 -1.90
C ILE A 183 5.66 -9.44 -0.97
N LEU A 184 5.38 -9.18 0.30
CA LEU A 184 5.00 -10.20 1.25
C LEU A 184 3.48 -10.38 1.23
N ASN A 185 3.03 -11.49 0.64
CA ASN A 185 1.64 -11.94 0.69
C ASN A 185 1.55 -13.22 1.53
N LEU A 186 0.81 -13.17 2.64
CA LEU A 186 0.59 -14.34 3.50
C LEU A 186 -0.55 -15.24 3.01
N PHE A 187 -1.38 -14.75 2.09
CA PHE A 187 -2.55 -15.45 1.62
C PHE A 187 -2.20 -16.36 0.44
N GLN A 188 -2.71 -17.59 0.50
CA GLN A 188 -2.66 -18.57 -0.58
C GLN A 188 -4.09 -18.88 -1.03
N PRO A 189 -4.30 -19.22 -2.31
CA PRO A 189 -5.62 -19.63 -2.79
C PRO A 189 -6.05 -20.91 -2.06
N GLY A 190 -7.24 -20.90 -1.46
CA GLY A 190 -7.76 -22.08 -0.78
C GLY A 190 -8.26 -23.16 -1.72
N GLY A 191 -8.44 -24.37 -1.19
CA GLY A 191 -9.01 -25.51 -1.92
C GLY A 191 -10.52 -25.42 -2.22
N GLY A 192 -11.14 -24.26 -2.03
CA GLY A 192 -12.56 -24.01 -2.26
C GLY A 192 -12.93 -23.83 -3.73
N ASP A 193 -14.15 -23.32 -3.98
CA ASP A 193 -14.69 -23.15 -5.33
C ASP A 193 -13.89 -22.14 -6.17
N ALA A 194 -13.86 -22.36 -7.49
CA ALA A 194 -13.33 -21.40 -8.46
C ALA A 194 -14.35 -20.31 -8.76
N ILE A 195 -13.94 -19.04 -8.68
CA ILE A 195 -14.81 -17.87 -8.88
C ILE A 195 -14.29 -17.07 -10.08
N ARG A 196 -15.16 -16.78 -11.06
CA ARG A 196 -14.87 -15.88 -12.19
C ARG A 196 -15.93 -14.80 -12.29
N PHE A 197 -15.56 -13.64 -12.82
CA PHE A 197 -16.47 -12.51 -12.95
C PHE A 197 -16.85 -12.27 -14.41
N PRO A 198 -18.11 -11.89 -14.71
CA PRO A 198 -18.54 -11.61 -16.08
C PRO A 198 -18.01 -10.27 -16.62
N SER A 199 -17.56 -9.39 -15.73
CA SER A 199 -17.07 -8.05 -16.08
C SER A 199 -16.05 -7.55 -15.08
N THR A 200 -15.04 -6.84 -15.57
CA THR A 200 -14.07 -6.12 -14.74
C THR A 200 -14.73 -4.98 -13.92
N GLY A 201 -14.42 -4.86 -12.63
CA GLY A 201 -14.94 -3.76 -11.83
C GLY A 201 -14.71 -3.87 -10.32
N PHE A 202 -15.09 -2.82 -9.60
CA PHE A 202 -15.01 -2.74 -8.13
C PHE A 202 -16.24 -3.30 -7.41
N SER A 203 -17.19 -3.85 -8.16
CA SER A 203 -18.42 -4.43 -7.61
C SER A 203 -18.94 -5.54 -8.50
N ALA A 204 -19.55 -6.56 -7.89
CA ALA A 204 -20.22 -7.63 -8.61
C ALA A 204 -21.55 -7.98 -7.93
N GLN A 205 -22.58 -8.21 -8.73
CA GLN A 205 -23.80 -8.89 -8.27
C GLN A 205 -23.76 -10.37 -8.61
N GLU A 206 -23.27 -10.70 -9.81
CA GLU A 206 -23.18 -12.06 -10.32
C GLU A 206 -21.72 -12.49 -10.52
N CYS A 207 -21.48 -13.78 -10.34
CA CYS A 207 -20.21 -14.43 -10.65
C CYS A 207 -20.45 -15.88 -11.10
N PHE A 208 -19.48 -16.47 -11.78
CA PHE A 208 -19.46 -17.89 -12.05
C PHE A 208 -18.72 -18.62 -10.92
N VAL A 209 -19.41 -19.51 -10.22
CA VAL A 209 -18.82 -20.42 -9.23
C VAL A 209 -18.76 -21.81 -9.84
N ASN A 210 -17.55 -22.34 -10.06
CA ASN A 210 -17.32 -23.59 -10.79
C ASN A 210 -18.08 -23.67 -12.13
N GLY A 211 -18.17 -22.53 -12.83
CA GLY A 211 -18.88 -22.40 -14.11
C GLY A 211 -20.39 -22.15 -14.01
N GLN A 212 -20.98 -22.15 -12.82
CA GLN A 212 -22.40 -21.83 -12.62
C GLN A 212 -22.60 -20.36 -12.26
N LEU A 213 -23.46 -19.65 -13.01
CA LEU A 213 -23.79 -18.25 -12.72
C LEU A 213 -24.66 -18.18 -11.45
N VAL A 214 -24.20 -17.44 -10.44
CA VAL A 214 -24.88 -17.26 -9.16
C VAL A 214 -24.82 -15.80 -8.71
N ASN A 215 -25.71 -15.39 -7.81
CA ASN A 215 -25.57 -14.14 -7.08
C ASN A 215 -24.46 -14.28 -6.03
N LEU A 216 -23.45 -13.41 -6.09
CA LEU A 216 -22.26 -13.51 -5.23
C LEU A 216 -22.60 -13.28 -3.75
N ALA A 217 -23.41 -12.27 -3.42
CA ALA A 217 -23.75 -11.97 -2.03
C ALA A 217 -24.51 -13.13 -1.37
N GLN A 218 -25.44 -13.74 -2.09
CA GLN A 218 -26.17 -14.93 -1.64
C GLN A 218 -25.22 -16.14 -1.49
N TYR A 219 -24.31 -16.35 -2.44
CA TYR A 219 -23.32 -17.42 -2.38
C TYR A 219 -22.44 -17.30 -1.13
N LEU A 220 -21.87 -16.11 -0.88
CA LEU A 220 -21.02 -15.85 0.29
C LEU A 220 -21.79 -16.14 1.60
N ALA A 221 -23.03 -15.68 1.69
CA ALA A 221 -23.87 -15.91 2.87
C ALA A 221 -24.23 -17.39 3.06
N GLN A 222 -24.65 -18.08 2.00
CA GLN A 222 -25.03 -19.51 2.04
C GLN A 222 -23.86 -20.41 2.43
N LYS A 223 -22.64 -20.08 1.96
CA LYS A 223 -21.43 -20.82 2.27
C LYS A 223 -20.77 -20.41 3.59
N GLY A 224 -21.25 -19.34 4.23
CA GLY A 224 -20.67 -18.80 5.46
C GLY A 224 -19.23 -18.34 5.26
N ILE A 225 -18.92 -17.73 4.11
CA ILE A 225 -17.56 -17.28 3.78
C ILE A 225 -17.15 -16.13 4.70
N ASP A 226 -15.97 -16.25 5.30
CA ASP A 226 -15.33 -15.17 6.05
C ASP A 226 -14.75 -14.14 5.08
N THR A 227 -15.43 -13.01 4.93
CA THR A 227 -15.04 -11.93 3.99
C THR A 227 -13.83 -11.11 4.45
N ARG A 228 -13.23 -11.45 5.60
CA ARG A 228 -11.90 -10.94 5.98
C ARG A 228 -10.78 -11.61 5.19
N LEU A 229 -11.06 -12.78 4.61
CA LEU A 229 -10.17 -13.48 3.69
C LEU A 229 -10.38 -12.93 2.28
N PRO A 230 -9.30 -12.49 1.59
CA PRO A 230 -9.44 -11.95 0.24
C PRO A 230 -9.77 -13.05 -0.77
N LEU A 231 -10.22 -12.63 -1.94
CA LEU A 231 -10.06 -13.41 -3.16
C LEU A 231 -8.57 -13.41 -3.54
N VAL A 232 -8.02 -14.56 -3.91
CA VAL A 232 -6.64 -14.72 -4.37
C VAL A 232 -6.65 -15.28 -5.78
N ALA A 233 -5.84 -14.70 -6.65
CA ALA A 233 -5.68 -15.15 -8.02
C ALA A 233 -4.20 -15.18 -8.41
N ASP A 234 -3.87 -16.07 -9.34
CA ASP A 234 -2.53 -16.21 -9.91
C ASP A 234 -2.39 -15.34 -11.16
N TYR A 235 -1.57 -14.29 -11.07
CA TYR A 235 -1.20 -13.42 -12.17
C TYR A 235 0.22 -13.78 -12.63
N SER A 236 0.31 -14.73 -13.57
CA SER A 236 1.59 -15.16 -14.17
C SER A 236 2.66 -15.60 -13.16
N GLY A 237 2.25 -16.29 -12.10
CA GLY A 237 3.09 -16.78 -11.01
C GLY A 237 3.05 -15.92 -9.74
N ALA A 238 2.41 -14.75 -9.77
CA ALA A 238 2.25 -13.87 -8.61
C ALA A 238 0.85 -13.99 -8.00
N MET A 239 0.77 -14.32 -6.71
CA MET A 239 -0.51 -14.37 -5.99
C MET A 239 -0.97 -12.97 -5.61
N ILE A 240 -2.05 -12.50 -6.22
CA ILE A 240 -2.62 -11.16 -6.01
C ILE A 240 -3.98 -11.28 -5.31
N ASN A 241 -4.18 -10.41 -4.32
CA ASN A 241 -5.38 -10.38 -3.51
C ASN A 241 -6.37 -9.32 -4.00
N VAL A 242 -7.66 -9.63 -3.92
CA VAL A 242 -8.76 -8.68 -4.03
C VAL A 242 -9.61 -8.76 -2.76
N SER A 243 -9.55 -7.71 -1.96
CA SER A 243 -10.23 -7.68 -0.65
C SER A 243 -11.68 -7.22 -0.76
N PHE A 244 -12.55 -7.86 0.01
CA PHE A 244 -13.95 -7.44 0.15
C PHE A 244 -14.04 -6.11 0.90
N LYS A 245 -14.86 -5.19 0.38
CA LYS A 245 -15.18 -3.91 1.01
C LYS A 245 -16.51 -3.94 1.72
N ALA A 246 -17.56 -4.44 1.05
CA ALA A 246 -18.90 -4.53 1.60
C ALA A 246 -19.70 -5.64 0.93
N VAL A 247 -20.65 -6.22 1.66
CA VAL A 247 -21.63 -7.16 1.15
C VAL A 247 -23.02 -6.61 1.48
N ASP A 248 -23.74 -6.17 0.45
CA ASP A 248 -25.14 -5.79 0.54
C ASP A 248 -26.00 -6.99 0.12
N ALA A 249 -26.44 -7.77 1.10
CA ALA A 249 -27.27 -8.95 0.86
C ALA A 249 -28.65 -8.60 0.30
N ALA A 250 -29.19 -7.41 0.60
CA ALA A 250 -30.50 -6.99 0.13
C ALA A 250 -30.46 -6.58 -1.35
N ALA A 251 -29.42 -5.86 -1.76
CA ALA A 251 -29.17 -5.50 -3.16
C ALA A 251 -28.48 -6.62 -3.96
N GLY A 252 -28.08 -7.71 -3.30
CA GLY A 252 -27.33 -8.81 -3.90
C GLY A 252 -25.97 -8.37 -4.45
N ARG A 253 -25.36 -7.33 -3.87
CA ARG A 253 -24.17 -6.64 -4.38
C ARG A 253 -22.98 -6.84 -3.43
N VAL A 254 -21.81 -7.07 -4.01
CA VAL A 254 -20.54 -7.10 -3.29
C VAL A 254 -19.62 -6.03 -3.87
N ASP A 255 -19.02 -5.22 -3.01
CA ASP A 255 -18.01 -4.23 -3.37
C ASP A 255 -16.61 -4.69 -2.93
N PHE A 256 -15.59 -4.30 -3.68
CA PHE A 256 -14.19 -4.65 -3.46
C PHE A 256 -13.31 -3.41 -3.29
N TYR A 257 -12.15 -3.56 -2.64
CA TYR A 257 -11.14 -2.50 -2.51
C TYR A 257 -10.25 -2.36 -3.76
N ALA A 258 -10.04 -3.46 -4.49
CA ALA A 258 -9.40 -3.52 -5.80
C ALA A 258 -10.38 -4.11 -6.83
N PRO A 259 -10.21 -3.84 -8.14
CA PRO A 259 -11.10 -4.41 -9.13
C PRO A 259 -10.87 -5.91 -9.27
N VAL A 260 -11.96 -6.65 -9.49
CA VAL A 260 -11.91 -7.98 -10.10
C VAL A 260 -11.84 -7.81 -11.61
N PHE A 261 -11.22 -8.78 -12.29
CA PHE A 261 -11.04 -8.85 -13.74
C PHE A 261 -11.79 -10.05 -14.33
N ASP A 262 -12.34 -9.91 -15.54
CA ASP A 262 -13.20 -10.90 -16.19
C ASP A 262 -12.45 -12.07 -16.85
N ASP A 263 -11.15 -11.91 -17.07
CA ASP A 263 -10.25 -12.92 -17.61
C ASP A 263 -9.56 -13.78 -16.53
N VAL A 264 -9.74 -13.44 -15.26
CA VAL A 264 -9.05 -14.07 -14.11
C VAL A 264 -9.95 -15.05 -13.34
N GLU A 265 -9.37 -16.14 -12.87
CA GLU A 265 -9.97 -17.05 -11.89
C GLU A 265 -9.46 -16.74 -10.48
N TYR A 266 -10.39 -16.64 -9.52
CA TYR A 266 -10.14 -16.35 -8.12
C TYR A 266 -10.56 -17.51 -7.23
N ARG A 267 -9.95 -17.60 -6.05
CA ARG A 267 -10.39 -18.48 -4.94
C ARG A 267 -10.39 -17.70 -3.63
N ILE A 268 -11.26 -18.07 -2.70
CA ILE A 268 -11.17 -17.54 -1.33
C ILE A 268 -9.86 -18.01 -0.71
N ALA A 269 -9.13 -17.09 -0.05
CA ALA A 269 -7.86 -17.42 0.58
C ALA A 269 -7.99 -18.48 1.67
N GLU A 270 -6.92 -19.23 1.92
CA GLU A 270 -6.78 -19.99 3.15
C GLU A 270 -6.68 -19.06 4.37
N PRO A 271 -7.26 -19.45 5.53
CA PRO A 271 -7.06 -18.70 6.76
C PRO A 271 -5.59 -18.65 7.16
N VAL A 272 -5.10 -17.46 7.50
CA VAL A 272 -3.77 -17.28 8.06
C VAL A 272 -3.85 -17.44 9.58
N PRO A 273 -3.23 -18.47 10.19
CA PRO A 273 -3.15 -18.58 11.65
C PRO A 273 -2.27 -17.46 12.22
N ASP A 274 -2.34 -17.21 13.53
CA ASP A 274 -1.56 -16.20 14.29
C ASP A 274 -0.84 -15.18 13.41
N TYR A 275 -1.61 -14.19 12.94
CA TYR A 275 -1.20 -13.32 11.83
C TYR A 275 0.14 -12.63 12.11
N ALA A 276 0.30 -12.03 13.29
CA ALA A 276 1.52 -11.32 13.68
C ALA A 276 2.74 -12.26 13.66
N ARG A 277 2.58 -13.49 14.15
CA ARG A 277 3.65 -14.49 14.16
C ARG A 277 3.96 -15.02 12.77
N SER A 278 2.96 -15.38 11.98
CA SER A 278 3.11 -15.82 10.58
C SER A 278 3.86 -14.76 9.78
N PHE A 279 3.48 -13.49 9.94
CA PHE A 279 4.16 -12.37 9.30
C PHE A 279 5.64 -12.28 9.68
N ALA A 280 5.94 -12.30 10.98
CA ALA A 280 7.32 -12.21 11.47
C ALA A 280 8.19 -13.40 11.00
N GLN A 281 7.59 -14.58 10.80
CA GLN A 281 8.27 -15.77 10.30
C GLN A 281 8.47 -15.79 8.78
N SER A 282 7.62 -15.08 8.03
CA SER A 282 7.72 -15.00 6.57
C SER A 282 8.66 -13.91 6.07
N LEU A 283 9.19 -13.06 6.97
CA LEU A 283 10.20 -12.07 6.60
C LEU A 283 11.55 -12.74 6.32
N PRO A 284 12.15 -12.54 5.14
CA PRO A 284 13.48 -13.06 4.85
C PRO A 284 14.54 -12.32 5.69
N GLY A 285 15.70 -12.94 5.90
CA GLY A 285 16.75 -12.39 6.76
C GLY A 285 17.30 -11.03 6.30
N ASP A 286 17.19 -10.72 5.01
CA ASP A 286 17.61 -9.45 4.40
C ASP A 286 16.53 -8.35 4.45
N ALA A 287 15.34 -8.64 4.98
CA ALA A 287 14.30 -7.65 5.29
C ALA A 287 14.81 -6.53 6.24
N LEU A 288 15.88 -6.81 6.99
CA LEU A 288 16.59 -5.85 7.84
C LEU A 288 17.28 -4.72 7.06
N GLY A 289 17.40 -4.83 5.74
CA GLY A 289 17.96 -3.80 4.86
C GLY A 289 16.95 -2.82 4.28
N ALA A 290 15.64 -3.02 4.52
CA ALA A 290 14.57 -2.32 3.81
C ALA A 290 14.70 -0.80 3.98
N ARG A 291 14.71 -0.05 2.88
CA ARG A 291 14.82 1.42 2.91
C ARG A 291 13.49 2.13 2.86
N TRP A 292 12.45 1.40 2.51
CA TRP A 292 11.09 1.89 2.38
C TRP A 292 10.12 0.72 2.53
N SER A 293 8.96 0.95 3.14
CA SER A 293 7.87 -0.04 3.15
C SER A 293 6.50 0.60 3.34
N CYS A 294 5.46 -0.14 2.97
CA CYS A 294 4.09 0.10 3.38
C CYS A 294 3.35 -1.23 3.55
N ASN A 295 2.28 -1.23 4.33
CA ASN A 295 1.48 -2.42 4.60
C ASN A 295 0.00 -2.08 4.49
N CYS A 296 -0.87 -3.06 4.24
CA CYS A 296 -2.30 -2.85 4.15
C CYS A 296 -2.94 -2.57 5.51
N ILE A 297 -3.87 -1.62 5.57
CA ILE A 297 -4.73 -1.39 6.74
C ILE A 297 -5.57 -2.63 7.07
N LEU A 298 -5.96 -3.44 6.09
CA LEU A 298 -6.71 -4.66 6.35
C LEU A 298 -5.89 -5.69 7.12
N ASN A 299 -4.57 -5.73 6.93
CA ASN A 299 -3.67 -6.55 7.75
C ASN A 299 -3.61 -6.03 9.19
N TYR A 300 -3.61 -4.71 9.36
CA TYR A 300 -3.67 -4.08 10.68
C TYR A 300 -4.94 -4.45 11.45
N LEU A 301 -6.10 -4.32 10.80
CA LEU A 301 -7.41 -4.57 11.40
C LEU A 301 -7.65 -6.06 11.65
N TYR A 302 -7.50 -6.89 10.62
CA TYR A 302 -7.85 -8.31 10.70
C TYR A 302 -6.79 -9.13 11.43
N GLY A 303 -5.53 -8.67 11.41
CA GLY A 303 -4.45 -9.24 12.20
C GLY A 303 -4.40 -8.76 13.66
N GLY A 304 -5.25 -7.78 14.04
CA GLY A 304 -5.27 -7.23 15.40
C GLY A 304 -3.92 -6.62 15.82
N LEU A 305 -3.33 -5.81 14.94
CA LEU A 305 -1.93 -5.38 15.07
C LEU A 305 -1.68 -4.19 16.00
N GLU A 306 -2.72 -3.56 16.55
CA GLU A 306 -2.58 -2.49 17.56
C GLU A 306 -1.76 -3.01 18.76
N GLY A 307 -0.66 -2.33 19.07
CA GLY A 307 0.30 -2.73 20.12
C GLY A 307 1.15 -3.97 19.80
N GLN A 308 0.98 -4.62 18.63
CA GLN A 308 1.75 -5.79 18.22
C GLN A 308 2.91 -5.41 17.30
N ARG A 309 3.91 -6.28 17.21
CA ARG A 309 5.04 -6.12 16.27
C ARG A 309 5.03 -7.24 15.24
N THR A 310 5.25 -6.89 13.97
CA THR A 310 5.33 -7.84 12.86
C THR A 310 6.77 -8.07 12.38
N GLY A 311 7.76 -7.71 13.20
CA GLY A 311 9.19 -7.81 12.87
C GLY A 311 9.91 -6.45 12.91
N PRO A 312 11.02 -6.31 12.15
CA PRO A 312 11.82 -5.10 12.13
C PRO A 312 11.35 -4.04 11.12
N ILE A 313 10.49 -4.41 10.17
CA ILE A 313 9.97 -3.49 9.15
C ILE A 313 8.86 -2.63 9.75
N THR A 314 8.98 -1.33 9.51
CA THR A 314 8.04 -0.28 9.93
C THR A 314 7.50 0.46 8.73
N GLY A 315 6.27 0.95 8.80
CA GLY A 315 5.65 1.64 7.66
C GLY A 315 4.24 2.13 7.98
N PRO A 316 3.66 2.97 7.12
CA PRO A 316 2.24 3.27 7.18
C PRO A 316 1.39 2.02 6.85
N MET A 317 0.23 1.94 7.49
CA MET A 317 -0.82 0.94 7.25
C MET A 317 -1.91 1.57 6.38
N THR A 318 -1.81 1.36 5.08
CA THR A 318 -2.42 2.17 4.01
C THR A 318 -3.65 1.49 3.40
N PHE A 319 -4.45 2.22 2.61
CA PHE A 319 -5.69 1.67 2.02
C PHE A 319 -5.44 0.72 0.84
N GLY A 320 -4.18 0.57 0.45
CA GLY A 320 -3.70 -0.29 -0.61
C GLY A 320 -2.22 -0.03 -0.82
N GLU A 321 -1.51 -1.02 -1.29
CA GLU A 321 -0.09 -0.96 -1.55
C GLU A 321 0.13 -0.90 -3.05
N ILE A 322 1.25 -0.31 -3.48
CA ILE A 322 1.62 -0.28 -4.88
C ILE A 322 2.98 -0.95 -5.01
N ALA A 323 3.03 -1.98 -5.85
CA ALA A 323 4.25 -2.54 -6.42
C ALA A 323 3.93 -2.85 -7.88
N TYR A 324 4.25 -1.89 -8.76
CA TYR A 324 3.80 -1.80 -10.16
C TYR A 324 2.28 -1.60 -10.33
N GLN A 325 1.47 -2.44 -9.70
CA GLN A 325 0.02 -2.38 -9.70
C GLN A 325 -0.53 -2.22 -8.27
N LEU A 326 -1.83 -1.98 -8.16
CA LEU A 326 -2.52 -1.95 -6.86
C LEU A 326 -2.54 -3.35 -6.24
N LEU A 327 -2.19 -3.43 -4.96
CA LEU A 327 -2.24 -4.62 -4.12
C LEU A 327 -3.08 -4.35 -2.87
N ASN A 328 -3.66 -5.42 -2.31
CA ASN A 328 -4.37 -5.37 -1.03
C ASN A 328 -3.89 -6.52 -0.13
N GLN A 329 -3.98 -6.33 1.19
CA GLN A 329 -3.64 -7.36 2.18
C GLN A 329 -2.22 -7.94 2.00
N THR A 330 -1.26 -7.08 1.64
CA THR A 330 0.17 -7.42 1.52
C THR A 330 1.03 -6.45 2.35
N MET A 331 2.33 -6.67 2.31
CA MET A 331 3.31 -5.62 2.62
C MET A 331 4.27 -5.52 1.45
N VAL A 332 4.56 -4.28 1.05
CA VAL A 332 5.58 -3.98 0.05
C VAL A 332 6.76 -3.35 0.75
N TYR A 333 7.98 -3.80 0.44
CA TYR A 333 9.19 -3.16 0.90
C TYR A 333 10.27 -3.15 -0.19
N VAL A 334 11.23 -2.24 -0.03
CA VAL A 334 12.31 -2.04 -1.00
C VAL A 334 13.66 -2.19 -0.33
N ASN A 335 14.50 -3.04 -0.88
CA ASN A 335 15.93 -3.12 -0.59
C ASN A 335 16.73 -2.44 -1.71
N LEU A 336 17.80 -1.74 -1.35
CA LEU A 336 18.75 -1.20 -2.33
C LEU A 336 19.98 -2.11 -2.37
N GLU A 337 20.13 -2.84 -3.46
CA GLU A 337 21.21 -3.79 -3.67
C GLU A 337 22.30 -3.18 -4.54
N LYS A 338 23.56 -3.55 -4.26
CA LYS A 338 24.66 -3.27 -5.18
C LYS A 338 24.68 -4.37 -6.24
N LEU A 339 24.73 -3.96 -7.51
CA LEU A 339 24.86 -4.86 -8.65
C LEU A 339 26.28 -5.41 -8.80
#